data_AF-A0A7J3MT18-F1
#
_entry.id   AF-A0A7J3MT18-F1
#
_cell.length_a   1.000
_cell.length_b   1.000
_cell.length_c   1.000
_cell.angle_alpha   90.00
_cell.angle_beta   90.00
_cell.angle_gamma   90.00
#
_symmetry.space_group_name_H-M   'P 1'
#
loop_
_entity.id
_entity.type
_entity.pdbx_description
1 polymer ?
#
loop_
_entity_poly.entity_id
_entity_poly.type
_entity_poly.pdbx_seq_one_letter_code
_entity_poly.pdbx_strand_id
1 'polypeptide(L)'
;MSNKISDLGESWLLKFIIDRISKIEDSILIPGDDAFDFICHGRIICSGDMLVEHTDIPPGMTLRQAGRKAIVAVISDLAAKGAHPR
;
A
#
# COMPACT_ATOMS: atom_id res chain seq x y z
N MET A 1 5.51 -28.36 11.65
CA MET A 1 4.95 -27.09 12.16
C MET A 1 3.99 -26.57 11.10
N SER A 2 2.83 -26.05 11.53
CA SER A 2 1.90 -25.36 10.63
C SER A 2 2.59 -24.07 10.16
N ASN A 3 2.91 -23.97 8.87
CA ASN A 3 3.41 -22.71 8.28
C ASN A 3 2.22 -21.86 7.81
N LYS A 4 1.20 -21.67 8.65
CA LYS A 4 0.10 -20.76 8.31
C LYS A 4 0.59 -19.32 8.46
N ILE A 5 0.13 -18.45 7.57
CA ILE A 5 0.44 -17.01 7.62
C ILE A 5 -0.03 -16.40 8.95
N SER A 6 -1.15 -16.88 9.51
CA SER A 6 -1.65 -16.46 10.82
C SER A 6 -0.66 -16.66 11.97
N ASP A 7 0.22 -17.65 11.86
CA ASP A 7 1.20 -18.00 12.91
C ASP A 7 2.48 -17.14 12.76
N LEU A 8 2.72 -16.56 11.58
CA LEU A 8 3.91 -15.78 11.23
C LEU A 8 3.69 -14.27 11.38
N GLY A 9 2.49 -13.80 11.08
CA GLY A 9 2.10 -12.39 11.16
C GLY A 9 2.51 -11.56 9.93
N GLU A 10 1.98 -10.35 9.89
CA GLU A 10 2.14 -9.42 8.75
C GLU A 10 3.59 -8.99 8.53
N SER A 11 4.31 -8.57 9.59
CA SER A 11 5.68 -8.09 9.46
C SER A 11 6.63 -9.15 8.89
N TRP A 12 6.43 -10.42 9.25
CA TRP A 12 7.21 -11.51 8.67
C TRP A 12 6.89 -11.67 7.18
N LEU A 13 5.60 -11.64 6.81
CA LEU A 13 5.17 -11.79 5.43
C LEU A 13 5.67 -10.65 4.55
N LEU A 14 5.57 -9.41 5.03
CA LEU A 14 6.11 -8.23 4.35
C LEU A 14 7.60 -8.38 4.12
N LYS A 15 8.37 -8.74 5.16
CA LYS A 15 9.81 -8.99 5.02
C LYS A 15 10.10 -10.10 4.00
N PHE A 16 9.37 -11.21 4.07
CA PHE A 16 9.51 -12.33 3.15
C PHE A 16 9.29 -11.92 1.69
N ILE A 17 8.31 -11.06 1.42
CA ILE A 17 8.00 -10.54 0.09
C ILE A 17 9.06 -9.51 -0.35
N ILE A 18 9.35 -8.51 0.48
CA ILE A 18 10.30 -7.42 0.18
C ILE A 18 11.69 -7.97 -0.13
N ASP A 19 12.18 -8.94 0.65
CA ASP A 19 13.49 -9.59 0.44
C ASP A 19 13.58 -10.33 -0.93
N ARG A 20 12.47 -10.52 -1.64
CA ARG A 20 12.39 -11.17 -2.96
C ARG A 20 12.08 -10.19 -4.10
N ILE A 21 11.81 -8.93 -3.79
CA ILE A 21 11.55 -7.89 -4.79
C ILE A 21 12.86 -7.16 -5.05
N SER A 22 13.29 -7.14 -6.31
CA SER A 22 14.41 -6.29 -6.73
C SER A 22 13.94 -4.85 -6.88
N LYS A 23 14.84 -3.90 -6.57
CA LYS A 23 14.60 -2.49 -6.85
C LYS A 23 14.44 -2.29 -8.37
N ILE A 24 13.45 -1.48 -8.76
CA ILE A 24 13.23 -1.09 -10.15
C ILE A 24 14.37 -0.15 -10.59
N GLU A 25 14.85 -0.29 -11.82
CA GLU A 25 15.86 0.61 -12.40
C GLU A 25 15.33 2.06 -12.38
N ASP A 26 16.19 3.02 -12.04
CA ASP A 26 15.86 4.46 -11.92
C ASP A 26 14.77 4.85 -10.90
N SER A 27 14.29 3.90 -10.08
CA SER A 27 13.38 4.17 -8.97
C SER A 27 14.09 4.95 -7.86
N ILE A 28 13.42 5.97 -7.32
CA ILE A 28 13.92 6.73 -6.16
C ILE A 28 13.46 6.12 -4.83
N LEU A 29 12.34 5.40 -4.84
CA LEU A 29 11.84 4.67 -3.68
C LEU A 29 12.51 3.30 -3.57
N ILE A 30 12.47 2.70 -2.38
CA ILE A 30 13.00 1.35 -2.13
C ILE A 30 11.84 0.37 -1.93
N PRO A 31 12.02 -0.93 -2.25
CA PRO A 31 11.02 -1.94 -1.90
C PRO A 31 10.66 -1.88 -0.40
N GLY A 32 9.36 -1.81 -0.11
CA GLY A 32 8.85 -1.69 1.25
C GLY A 32 8.56 -0.26 1.73
N ASP A 33 8.71 0.75 0.87
CA ASP A 33 8.22 2.10 1.12
C ASP A 33 6.68 2.19 0.94
N ASP A 34 6.07 3.33 1.31
CA ASP A 34 4.61 3.54 1.27
C ASP A 34 4.04 3.57 -0.17
N ALA A 35 4.91 3.67 -1.17
CA ALA A 35 4.55 3.65 -2.60
C ALA A 35 5.72 3.07 -3.41
N PHE A 36 5.50 2.84 -4.70
CA PHE A 36 6.57 2.52 -5.64
C PHE A 36 6.55 3.48 -6.83
N ASP A 37 7.71 3.63 -7.48
CA ASP A 37 7.85 4.53 -8.62
C ASP A 37 8.59 3.87 -9.79
N PHE A 38 8.30 4.36 -10.99
CA PHE A 38 8.95 3.94 -12.23
C PHE A 38 8.91 5.06 -13.28
N ILE A 39 9.71 4.92 -14.34
CA ILE A 39 9.77 5.87 -15.45
C ILE A 39 8.85 5.42 -16.59
N CYS A 40 7.88 6.26 -16.96
CA CYS A 40 7.06 6.12 -18.15
C CYS A 40 6.58 7.51 -18.59
N HIS A 41 7.21 8.08 -19.63
CA HIS A 41 6.95 9.45 -20.10
C HIS A 41 7.01 10.52 -18.99
N GLY A 42 7.86 10.28 -17.98
CA GLY A 42 7.88 10.99 -16.70
C GLY A 42 7.97 10.01 -15.54
N ARG A 43 8.19 10.49 -14.31
CA ARG A 43 8.16 9.63 -13.12
C ARG A 43 6.71 9.43 -12.69
N ILE A 44 6.30 8.18 -12.56
CA ILE A 44 4.99 7.78 -12.05
C ILE A 44 5.21 7.20 -10.65
N ILE A 45 4.38 7.61 -9.70
CA ILE A 45 4.34 7.07 -8.34
C ILE A 45 2.97 6.44 -8.13
N CYS A 46 2.96 5.19 -7.68
CA CYS A 46 1.76 4.41 -7.45
C CYS A 46 1.72 3.90 -6.01
N SER A 47 0.55 4.04 -5.36
CA SER A 47 0.19 3.31 -4.14
C SER A 47 -1.12 2.56 -4.40
N GLY A 48 -1.35 1.50 -3.63
CA GLY A 48 -2.59 0.75 -3.64
C GLY A 48 -2.87 0.24 -2.24
N ASP A 49 -4.14 0.30 -1.84
CA ASP A 49 -4.55 -0.03 -0.49
C ASP A 49 -5.93 -0.71 -0.52
N MET A 50 -6.29 -1.42 0.55
CA MET A 50 -7.54 -2.19 0.62
C MET A 50 -8.30 -1.91 1.92
N LEU A 51 -9.63 -1.89 1.83
CA LEU A 51 -10.51 -1.95 2.99
C LEU A 51 -11.25 -3.29 2.99
N VAL A 52 -11.31 -3.94 4.15
CA VAL A 52 -12.13 -5.14 4.38
C VAL A 52 -13.31 -4.74 5.26
N GLU A 53 -14.54 -5.05 4.82
CA GLU A 53 -15.78 -4.59 5.49
C GLU A 53 -15.77 -4.82 7.01
N HIS A 54 -15.46 -6.05 7.44
CA HIS A 54 -15.51 -6.44 8.84
C HIS A 54 -14.47 -5.73 9.74
N THR A 55 -13.34 -5.27 9.19
CA THR A 55 -12.26 -4.63 9.96
C THR A 55 -12.23 -3.12 9.79
N ASP A 56 -12.58 -2.62 8.60
CA ASP A 56 -12.35 -1.25 8.20
C ASP A 56 -13.60 -0.38 8.13
N ILE A 57 -14.79 -1.00 8.15
CA ILE A 57 -16.09 -0.32 8.07
C ILE A 57 -16.84 -0.56 9.39
N PRO A 58 -16.68 0.31 10.41
CA PRO A 58 -17.36 0.18 11.69
C PRO A 58 -18.88 0.37 11.57
N PRO A 59 -19.66 -0.14 12.53
CA PRO A 59 -21.11 0.06 12.56
C PRO A 59 -21.50 1.53 12.43
N GLY A 60 -22.43 1.82 11.52
CA GLY A 60 -22.91 3.18 11.25
C GLY A 60 -22.10 3.97 10.21
N MET A 61 -21.00 3.42 9.69
CA MET A 61 -20.31 4.02 8.54
C MET A 61 -21.12 3.82 7.24
N THR A 62 -21.42 4.92 6.56
CA THR A 62 -22.09 4.90 5.24
C THR A 62 -21.12 4.50 4.14
N LEU A 63 -21.64 3.98 3.01
CA LEU A 63 -20.83 3.67 1.82
C LEU A 63 -20.07 4.90 1.30
N ARG A 64 -20.64 6.11 1.44
CA ARG A 64 -19.95 7.35 1.08
C ARG A 64 -18.73 7.61 1.97
N GLN A 65 -18.84 7.34 3.27
CA GLN A 65 -17.71 7.47 4.20
C GLN A 65 -16.66 6.39 3.94
N ALA A 66 -17.07 5.14 3.69
CA ALA A 66 -16.16 4.06 3.31
C ALA A 66 -15.41 4.39 2.01
N GLY A 67 -16.10 4.88 0.97
CA GLY A 67 -15.47 5.31 -0.27
C GLY A 67 -14.51 6.48 -0.09
N ARG A 68 -14.84 7.46 0.77
CA ARG A 68 -13.91 8.54 1.13
C ARG A 68 -12.68 8.00 1.87
N LYS A 69 -12.86 7.06 2.82
CA LYS A 69 -11.75 6.42 3.53
C LYS A 69 -10.82 5.69 2.56
N ALA A 70 -11.38 4.93 1.61
CA ALA A 70 -10.61 4.20 0.61
C ALA A 70 -9.74 5.12 -0.25
N ILE A 71 -10.29 6.25 -0.71
CA ILE A 71 -9.54 7.25 -1.49
C ILE A 71 -8.48 7.93 -0.64
N VAL A 72 -8.83 8.34 0.59
CA VAL A 72 -7.91 9.07 1.48
C VAL A 72 -6.73 8.21 1.92
N ALA A 73 -6.92 6.91 2.15
CA ALA A 73 -5.83 5.99 2.50
C ALA A 73 -4.72 6.00 1.43
N VAL A 74 -5.09 5.77 0.16
CA VAL A 74 -4.12 5.79 -0.95
C VAL A 74 -3.50 7.19 -1.18
N ILE A 75 -4.30 8.25 -1.07
CA ILE A 75 -3.78 9.63 -1.23
C ILE A 75 -2.77 9.97 -0.11
N SER A 76 -2.98 9.45 1.10
CA SER A 76 -2.06 9.66 2.22
C SER A 76 -0.66 9.14 1.92
N ASP A 77 -0.55 7.92 1.37
CA ASP A 77 0.73 7.32 1.00
C ASP A 77 1.44 8.12 -0.09
N LEU A 78 0.69 8.53 -1.12
CA LEU A 78 1.21 9.39 -2.18
C LEU A 78 1.75 10.72 -1.62
N ALA A 79 0.98 11.36 -0.73
CA ALA A 79 1.36 12.61 -0.10
C ALA A 79 2.61 12.44 0.79
N ALA A 80 2.74 11.31 1.49
CA ALA A 80 3.92 10.98 2.30
C ALA A 80 5.20 10.90 1.46
N LYS A 81 5.10 10.55 0.17
CA LYS A 81 6.22 10.54 -0.78
C LYS A 81 6.36 11.85 -1.58
N GLY A 82 5.60 12.89 -1.24
CA GLY A 82 5.61 14.17 -1.95
C GLY A 82 4.99 14.10 -3.35
N ALA A 83 4.23 13.04 -3.65
CA ALA A 83 3.55 12.89 -4.93
C ALA A 83 2.24 13.69 -4.94
N HIS A 84 1.94 14.29 -6.09
CA HIS A 84 0.62 14.90 -6.33
C HIS A 84 -0.30 13.87 -7.01
N PRO A 85 -1.45 13.52 -6.40
CA PRO A 85 -2.45 12.66 -7.04
C PRO A 85 -2.91 13.23 -8.38
N ARG A 86 -3.18 12.35 -9.35
CA ARG A 86 -3.59 12.69 -10.71
C ARG A 86 -4.98 12.14 -11.04
#